data_AF-A0A241XIF1-F1
#
_entry.id   AF-A0A241XIF1-F1
#
_cell.length_a   1.000
_cell.length_b   1.000
_cell.length_c   1.000
_cell.angle_alpha   90.00
_cell.angle_beta   90.00
_cell.angle_gamma   90.00
#
_symmetry.space_group_name_H-M   'P 1'
#
loop_
_entity.id
_entity.type
_entity.pdbx_description
1 polymer ?
#
loop_
_entity_poly.entity_id
_entity_poly.type
_entity_poly.pdbx_seq_one_letter_code
_entity_poly.pdbx_strand_id
1 'polypeptide(L)'
;MRPRSNKNRGLPPRMIKRTRTMKSGKVWVGYYYDGRDAEGRRKEIPLGTDLDEAREKWAKLERKAVPPTTRTVGDLLRRFERDVVPTKAPKTQKEYSKMIRQLLGAFDEAPVEDITPSTIAQYRDARTAKVRANREITLLSFAYNMAREWGITSMENPCRGVKKNKEQPRDVYVTDEVWKALYEKAPDDLRVTMDLAYLTGQRPADVRKLRKNDVSGDYLLVGQNKTSRKLRIRLRRADGQMTQLGHLVESIASDSPALVTNEKGQPMTEKMLRTRFDTARKAAAEEAIKAGDQDLAREIMQFQFRDIRPKAASDIESLADASDLLGHTTQEITKRVYRRIGKAVNPVR
;
A
#
# COMPACT_ATOMS: atom_id res chain seq x y z
N MET A 1 -6.07 -48.15 -29.06
CA MET A 1 -7.11 -47.20 -29.51
C MET A 1 -7.78 -47.81 -30.74
N ARG A 2 -9.11 -48.03 -30.74
CA ARG A 2 -9.80 -48.66 -31.89
C ARG A 2 -9.63 -47.74 -33.13
N PRO A 3 -9.19 -48.25 -34.29
CA PRO A 3 -9.01 -47.43 -35.48
C PRO A 3 -10.33 -46.71 -35.84
N ARG A 4 -10.26 -45.41 -36.16
CA ARG A 4 -11.45 -44.67 -36.61
C ARG A 4 -11.94 -45.26 -37.93
N SER A 5 -13.26 -45.30 -38.11
CA SER A 5 -13.84 -45.76 -39.38
C SER A 5 -13.31 -44.93 -40.55
N ASN A 6 -13.09 -45.55 -41.71
CA ASN A 6 -12.59 -44.88 -42.92
C ASN A 6 -13.39 -43.61 -43.28
N LYS A 7 -14.69 -43.55 -42.94
CA LYS A 7 -15.57 -42.41 -43.22
C LYS A 7 -15.26 -41.15 -42.39
N ASN A 8 -14.54 -41.29 -41.27
CA ASN A 8 -14.18 -40.19 -40.37
C ASN A 8 -12.67 -39.92 -40.35
N ARG A 9 -11.92 -40.48 -41.30
CA ARG A 9 -10.47 -40.31 -41.43
C ARG A 9 -10.19 -38.86 -41.84
N GLY A 10 -9.31 -38.17 -41.10
CA GLY A 10 -8.97 -36.76 -41.34
C GLY A 10 -9.86 -35.72 -40.61
N LEU A 11 -10.87 -36.15 -39.85
CA LEU A 11 -11.65 -35.24 -39.00
C LEU A 11 -11.03 -35.11 -37.60
N PRO A 12 -11.20 -33.98 -36.90
CA PRO A 12 -10.83 -33.84 -35.50
C PRO A 12 -11.47 -34.90 -34.57
N PRO A 13 -10.90 -35.17 -33.37
CA PRO A 13 -11.46 -36.11 -32.39
C PRO A 13 -12.94 -35.81 -32.08
N ARG A 14 -13.76 -36.85 -31.87
CA ARG A 14 -15.22 -36.73 -31.63
C ARG A 14 -16.01 -36.01 -32.73
N MET A 15 -15.42 -35.65 -33.87
CA MET A 15 -16.17 -35.18 -35.03
C MET A 15 -16.53 -36.37 -35.94
N ILE A 16 -17.79 -36.44 -36.38
CA ILE A 16 -18.33 -37.52 -37.23
C ILE A 16 -18.93 -36.92 -38.50
N LYS A 17 -18.70 -37.59 -39.64
CA LYS A 17 -19.33 -37.29 -40.92
C LYS A 17 -20.46 -38.27 -41.20
N ARG A 18 -21.64 -37.75 -41.51
CA ARG A 18 -22.81 -38.50 -41.98
C ARG A 18 -23.07 -38.15 -43.43
N THR A 19 -23.34 -39.16 -44.25
CA THR A 19 -23.67 -38.98 -45.67
C THR A 19 -25.01 -39.64 -45.99
N ARG A 20 -25.87 -38.96 -46.73
CA ARG A 20 -27.17 -39.48 -47.18
C ARG A 20 -27.37 -39.18 -48.66
N THR A 21 -27.67 -40.20 -49.45
CA THR A 21 -28.06 -40.02 -50.86
C THR A 21 -29.51 -39.57 -50.91
N MET A 22 -29.78 -38.42 -51.52
CA MET A 22 -31.13 -37.89 -51.69
C MET A 22 -31.81 -38.57 -52.89
N LYS A 23 -33.15 -38.49 -52.96
CA LYS A 23 -33.94 -39.00 -54.10
C LYS A 23 -33.50 -38.42 -55.46
N SER A 24 -32.84 -37.26 -55.45
CA SER A 24 -32.27 -36.59 -56.63
C SER A 24 -30.87 -37.08 -57.02
N GLY A 25 -30.35 -38.15 -56.42
CA GLY A 25 -28.99 -38.67 -56.64
C GLY A 25 -27.86 -37.86 -55.99
N LYS A 26 -28.13 -36.63 -55.51
CA LYS A 26 -27.14 -35.80 -54.80
C LYS A 26 -26.82 -36.39 -53.42
N VAL A 27 -25.53 -36.43 -53.07
CA VAL A 27 -25.07 -36.88 -51.75
C VAL A 27 -25.03 -35.68 -50.81
N TRP A 28 -25.85 -35.74 -49.76
CA TRP A 28 -25.80 -34.78 -48.65
C TRP A 28 -24.73 -35.19 -47.64
N VAL A 29 -23.97 -34.22 -47.13
CA VAL A 29 -22.94 -34.40 -46.11
C VAL A 29 -23.28 -33.51 -44.92
N GLY A 30 -23.30 -34.09 -43.72
CA GLY A 30 -23.44 -33.36 -42.48
C GLY A 30 -22.38 -33.77 -41.45
N TYR A 31 -21.91 -32.79 -40.69
CA TYR A 31 -20.93 -32.95 -39.63
C TYR A 31 -21.59 -32.84 -38.26
N TYR A 32 -21.16 -33.70 -37.34
CA TYR A 32 -21.69 -33.81 -36.00
C TYR A 32 -20.57 -33.91 -34.97
N TYR A 33 -20.80 -33.38 -33.78
CA TYR A 33 -19.98 -33.61 -32.60
C TYR A 33 -20.54 -34.77 -31.78
N ASP A 34 -19.70 -35.76 -31.49
CA ASP A 34 -20.00 -36.94 -30.69
C ASP A 34 -19.80 -36.64 -29.21
N GLY A 35 -20.82 -36.01 -28.61
CA GLY A 35 -20.83 -35.59 -27.22
C GLY A 35 -21.52 -36.58 -26.29
N ARG A 36 -21.60 -36.19 -25.01
CA ARG A 36 -22.42 -36.87 -24.00
C ARG A 36 -23.37 -35.86 -23.36
N ASP A 37 -24.58 -36.29 -23.01
CA ASP A 37 -25.51 -35.50 -22.20
C ASP A 37 -25.11 -35.53 -20.71
N ALA A 38 -25.88 -34.83 -19.86
CA ALA A 38 -25.62 -34.73 -18.42
C ALA A 38 -25.67 -36.09 -17.71
N GLU A 39 -26.41 -37.06 -18.26
CA GLU A 39 -26.51 -38.44 -17.77
C GLU A 39 -25.45 -39.37 -18.39
N GLY A 40 -24.50 -38.82 -19.16
CA GLY A 40 -23.39 -39.56 -19.76
C GLY A 40 -23.75 -40.39 -20.98
N ARG A 41 -24.98 -40.27 -21.51
CA ARG A 41 -25.43 -40.95 -22.73
C ARG A 41 -24.92 -40.23 -23.97
N ARG A 42 -24.66 -40.99 -25.03
CA ARG A 42 -24.12 -40.47 -26.28
C ARG A 42 -25.16 -39.57 -26.97
N LYS A 43 -24.78 -38.35 -27.33
CA LYS A 43 -25.63 -37.39 -28.06
C LYS A 43 -24.85 -36.72 -29.18
N GLU A 44 -25.33 -36.86 -30.41
CA GLU A 44 -24.75 -36.19 -31.58
C GLU A 44 -25.28 -34.75 -31.67
N ILE A 45 -24.39 -33.77 -31.68
CA ILE A 45 -24.73 -32.34 -31.82
C ILE A 45 -24.45 -31.92 -33.26
N PRO A 46 -25.43 -31.36 -34.00
CA PRO A 46 -25.21 -30.95 -35.38
C PRO A 46 -24.26 -29.75 -35.48
N LEU A 47 -23.24 -29.86 -36.33
CA LEU A 47 -22.26 -28.79 -36.59
C LEU A 47 -22.53 -28.07 -37.93
N GLY A 48 -23.24 -28.70 -38.85
CA GLY A 48 -23.60 -28.13 -40.15
C GLY A 48 -23.15 -29.00 -41.32
N THR A 49 -23.22 -28.46 -42.53
CA THR A 49 -22.90 -29.17 -43.78
C THR A 49 -21.58 -28.72 -44.41
N ASP A 50 -21.07 -27.55 -44.01
CA ASP A 50 -19.75 -27.05 -44.38
C ASP A 50 -18.67 -27.55 -43.40
N LEU A 51 -17.51 -27.96 -43.92
CA LEU A 51 -16.45 -28.56 -43.10
C LEU A 51 -15.73 -27.55 -42.22
N ASP A 52 -15.49 -26.34 -42.71
CA ASP A 52 -14.70 -25.34 -42.01
C ASP A 52 -15.54 -24.65 -40.92
N GLU A 53 -16.81 -24.35 -41.20
CA GLU A 53 -17.75 -23.93 -40.15
C GLU A 53 -17.93 -25.01 -39.07
N ALA A 54 -17.98 -26.28 -39.49
CA ALA A 54 -18.13 -27.38 -38.56
C ALA A 54 -16.87 -27.57 -37.68
N ARG A 55 -15.67 -27.30 -38.22
CA ARG A 55 -14.42 -27.27 -37.45
C ARG A 55 -14.40 -26.13 -36.44
N GLU A 56 -14.93 -24.96 -36.79
CA GLU A 56 -15.02 -23.83 -35.86
C GLU A 56 -15.99 -24.14 -34.70
N LYS A 57 -17.18 -24.70 -34.99
CA LYS A 57 -18.14 -25.13 -33.96
C LYS A 57 -17.61 -26.30 -33.13
N TRP A 58 -16.90 -27.24 -33.75
CA TRP A 58 -16.18 -28.30 -33.04
C TRP A 58 -15.15 -27.73 -32.08
N ALA A 59 -14.34 -26.76 -32.50
CA ALA A 59 -13.33 -26.14 -31.66
C ALA A 59 -13.95 -25.41 -30.46
N LYS A 60 -15.14 -24.80 -30.63
CA LYS A 60 -15.91 -24.20 -29.53
C LYS A 60 -16.38 -25.25 -28.51
N LEU A 61 -16.78 -26.44 -28.96
CA LEU A 61 -17.25 -27.55 -28.09
C LEU A 61 -16.10 -28.32 -27.42
N GLU A 62 -14.96 -28.48 -28.10
CA GLU A 62 -13.75 -29.11 -27.54
C GLU A 62 -12.90 -28.14 -26.71
N ARG A 63 -13.22 -26.84 -26.73
CA ARG A 63 -12.61 -25.87 -25.82
C ARG A 63 -13.00 -26.21 -24.38
N LYS A 64 -12.28 -27.15 -23.79
CA LYS A 64 -12.16 -27.27 -22.34
C LYS A 64 -11.71 -25.90 -21.87
N ALA A 65 -12.53 -25.20 -21.10
CA ALA A 65 -12.04 -24.08 -20.32
C ALA A 65 -10.79 -24.60 -19.61
N VAL A 66 -9.63 -23.98 -19.88
CA VAL A 66 -8.43 -24.25 -19.10
C VAL A 66 -8.90 -24.01 -17.67
N PRO A 67 -8.95 -25.06 -16.81
CA PRO A 67 -9.39 -24.85 -15.45
C PRO A 67 -8.47 -23.77 -14.89
N PRO A 68 -8.99 -22.69 -14.28
CA PRO A 68 -8.11 -21.77 -13.61
C PRO A 68 -7.28 -22.61 -12.64
N THR A 69 -5.97 -22.65 -12.85
CA THR A 69 -5.02 -23.32 -11.95
C THR A 69 -5.07 -22.70 -10.56
N THR A 70 -5.64 -21.49 -10.46
CA THR A 70 -6.04 -20.82 -9.23
C THR A 70 -7.44 -21.23 -8.82
N ARG A 71 -7.57 -22.21 -7.90
CA ARG A 71 -8.86 -22.59 -7.30
C ARG A 71 -9.04 -22.04 -5.90
N THR A 72 -7.93 -21.81 -5.20
CA THR A 72 -7.91 -21.39 -3.80
C THR A 72 -7.50 -19.92 -3.65
N VAL A 73 -7.83 -19.32 -2.51
CA VAL A 73 -7.32 -18.00 -2.14
C VAL A 73 -5.81 -18.03 -2.00
N GLY A 74 -5.22 -19.15 -1.57
CA GLY A 74 -3.78 -19.36 -1.55
C GLY A 74 -3.13 -19.16 -2.91
N ASP A 75 -3.64 -19.87 -3.92
CA ASP A 75 -3.19 -19.73 -5.31
C ASP A 75 -3.33 -18.28 -5.80
N LEU A 76 -4.45 -17.63 -5.44
CA LEU A 76 -4.73 -16.26 -5.84
C LEU A 76 -3.70 -15.30 -5.24
N LEU A 77 -3.43 -15.43 -3.95
CA LEU A 77 -2.48 -14.60 -3.22
C LEU A 77 -1.04 -14.82 -3.70
N ARG A 78 -0.65 -16.06 -4.03
CA ARG A 78 0.68 -16.35 -4.60
C ARG A 78 0.83 -15.76 -6.01
N ARG A 79 -0.21 -15.84 -6.86
CA ARG A 79 -0.21 -15.17 -8.17
C ARG A 79 -0.14 -13.65 -8.00
N PHE A 80 -0.89 -13.09 -7.06
CA PHE A 80 -0.83 -11.68 -6.69
C PHE A 80 0.55 -11.25 -6.21
N GLU A 81 1.19 -12.07 -5.38
CA GLU A 81 2.56 -11.84 -4.93
C GLU A 81 3.56 -11.84 -6.08
N ARG A 82 3.43 -12.75 -7.04
CA ARG A 82 4.32 -12.83 -8.20
C ARG A 82 4.11 -11.68 -9.19
N ASP A 83 2.86 -11.38 -9.54
CA ASP A 83 2.55 -10.51 -10.69
C ASP A 83 2.35 -9.04 -10.30
N VAL A 84 1.85 -8.77 -9.09
CA VAL A 84 1.46 -7.41 -8.67
C VAL A 84 2.46 -6.80 -7.69
N VAL A 85 2.94 -7.56 -6.71
CA VAL A 85 3.81 -7.01 -5.66
C VAL A 85 5.08 -6.38 -6.21
N PRO A 86 5.82 -6.97 -7.18
CA PRO A 86 7.06 -6.39 -7.70
C PRO A 86 6.90 -4.99 -8.32
N THR A 87 5.69 -4.64 -8.77
CA THR A 87 5.37 -3.30 -9.32
C THR A 87 5.30 -2.20 -8.25
N LYS A 88 5.29 -2.56 -6.96
CA LYS A 88 5.16 -1.60 -5.85
C LYS A 88 6.53 -1.16 -5.35
N ALA A 89 6.56 -0.02 -4.66
CA ALA A 89 7.79 0.46 -4.02
C ALA A 89 8.33 -0.57 -3.00
N PRO A 90 9.66 -0.70 -2.81
CA PRO A 90 10.25 -1.77 -1.99
C PRO A 90 9.70 -1.89 -0.56
N LYS A 91 9.37 -0.75 0.08
CA LYS A 91 8.74 -0.75 1.41
C LYS A 91 7.32 -1.34 1.37
N THR A 92 6.55 -1.01 0.35
CA THR A 92 5.21 -1.55 0.12
C THR A 92 5.28 -3.05 -0.17
N GLN A 93 6.26 -3.50 -0.95
CA GLN A 93 6.49 -4.93 -1.22
C GLN A 93 6.63 -5.73 0.08
N LYS A 94 7.56 -5.30 0.96
CA LYS A 94 7.79 -5.94 2.26
C LYS A 94 6.54 -5.96 3.14
N GLU A 95 5.74 -4.90 3.13
CA GLU A 95 4.48 -4.86 3.87
C GLU A 95 3.43 -5.80 3.27
N TYR A 96 3.34 -5.86 1.94
CA TYR A 96 2.41 -6.75 1.23
C TYR A 96 2.76 -8.21 1.53
N SER A 97 4.01 -8.63 1.39
CA SER A 97 4.43 -10.02 1.70
C SER A 97 4.18 -10.42 3.17
N LYS A 98 4.20 -9.48 4.13
CA LYS A 98 3.78 -9.78 5.51
C LYS A 98 2.27 -10.02 5.60
N MET A 99 1.47 -9.19 4.94
CA MET A 99 0.01 -9.31 4.93
C MET A 99 -0.44 -10.57 4.16
N ILE A 100 0.22 -10.91 3.06
CA ILE A 100 -0.02 -12.13 2.29
C ILE A 100 0.23 -13.36 3.17
N ARG A 101 1.39 -13.45 3.85
CA ARG A 101 1.66 -14.54 4.80
C ARG A 101 0.60 -14.66 5.89
N GLN A 102 0.11 -13.54 6.41
CA GLN A 102 -0.95 -13.55 7.43
C GLN A 102 -2.29 -14.03 6.86
N LEU A 103 -2.62 -13.69 5.62
CA LEU A 103 -3.84 -14.12 4.94
C LEU A 103 -3.76 -15.60 4.51
N LEU A 104 -2.60 -16.06 4.05
CA LEU A 104 -2.36 -17.47 3.74
C LEU A 104 -2.64 -18.33 4.98
N GLY A 105 -2.15 -17.96 6.15
CA GLY A 105 -2.44 -18.70 7.38
C GLY A 105 -3.93 -18.84 7.75
N ALA A 106 -4.83 -18.05 7.15
CA ALA A 106 -6.27 -18.13 7.38
C ALA A 106 -7.06 -18.69 6.18
N PHE A 107 -6.56 -18.53 4.95
CA PHE A 107 -7.33 -18.77 3.73
C PHE A 107 -6.61 -19.63 2.69
N ASP A 108 -5.41 -20.19 2.97
CA ASP A 108 -4.58 -20.84 1.94
C ASP A 108 -5.37 -21.84 1.08
N GLU A 109 -6.09 -22.76 1.72
CA GLU A 109 -6.82 -23.84 1.06
C GLU A 109 -8.27 -23.47 0.71
N ALA A 110 -8.75 -22.31 1.15
CA ALA A 110 -10.14 -21.92 0.96
C ALA A 110 -10.43 -21.70 -0.53
N PRO A 111 -11.50 -22.29 -1.11
CA PRO A 111 -11.87 -22.01 -2.49
C PRO A 111 -12.20 -20.53 -2.69
N VAL A 112 -11.73 -19.96 -3.81
CA VAL A 112 -11.97 -18.53 -4.12
C VAL A 112 -13.46 -18.20 -4.09
N GLU A 113 -14.28 -19.16 -4.55
CA GLU A 113 -15.73 -19.03 -4.69
C GLU A 113 -16.49 -19.16 -3.35
N ASP A 114 -15.88 -19.75 -2.32
CA ASP A 114 -16.57 -20.04 -1.05
C ASP A 114 -16.34 -18.95 0.01
N ILE A 115 -15.48 -17.96 -0.26
CA ILE A 115 -15.25 -16.87 0.68
C ILE A 115 -16.44 -15.91 0.66
N THR A 116 -17.03 -15.72 1.84
CA THR A 116 -18.14 -14.80 2.06
C THR A 116 -17.72 -13.56 2.86
N PRO A 117 -18.50 -12.46 2.81
CA PRO A 117 -18.31 -11.32 3.70
C PRO A 117 -18.32 -11.69 5.19
N SER A 118 -19.12 -12.70 5.57
CA SER A 118 -19.18 -13.23 6.94
C SER A 118 -17.84 -13.83 7.37
N THR A 119 -17.24 -14.68 6.53
CA THR A 119 -15.92 -15.29 6.79
C THR A 119 -14.82 -14.22 6.97
N ILE A 120 -14.86 -13.16 6.17
CA ILE A 120 -13.90 -12.04 6.27
C ILE A 120 -14.14 -11.22 7.55
N ALA A 121 -15.39 -11.03 7.96
CA ALA A 121 -15.73 -10.39 9.23
C ALA A 121 -15.25 -11.21 10.43
N GLN A 122 -15.41 -12.54 10.41
CA GLN A 122 -14.87 -13.44 11.44
C GLN A 122 -13.35 -13.33 11.53
N TYR A 123 -12.65 -13.32 10.39
CA TYR A 123 -11.20 -13.08 10.37
C TYR A 123 -10.83 -11.73 11.01
N ARG A 124 -11.52 -10.64 10.63
CA ARG A 124 -11.32 -9.30 11.22
C ARG A 124 -11.46 -9.32 12.74
N ASP A 125 -12.49 -10.01 13.24
CA ASP A 125 -12.86 -10.01 14.65
C ASP A 125 -11.89 -10.87 15.47
N ALA A 126 -11.44 -12.00 14.93
CA ALA A 126 -10.42 -12.86 15.53
C ALA A 126 -9.03 -12.21 15.59
N ARG A 127 -8.69 -11.28 14.68
CA ARG A 127 -7.40 -10.59 14.70
C ARG A 127 -7.29 -9.65 15.91
N THR A 128 -6.25 -9.84 16.72
CA THR A 128 -5.91 -8.97 17.86
C THR A 128 -5.41 -7.59 17.39
N ALA A 129 -4.58 -7.56 16.36
CA ALA A 129 -4.08 -6.33 15.75
C ALA A 129 -5.12 -5.69 14.82
N LYS A 130 -6.10 -4.97 15.38
CA LYS A 130 -7.27 -4.43 14.67
C LYS A 130 -6.96 -3.57 13.43
N VAL A 131 -5.93 -2.72 13.51
CA VAL A 131 -5.48 -1.89 12.37
C VAL A 131 -4.80 -2.75 11.29
N ARG A 132 -4.08 -3.81 11.66
CA ARG A 132 -3.46 -4.74 10.71
C ARG A 132 -4.54 -5.53 9.97
N ALA A 133 -5.58 -5.99 10.67
CA ALA A 133 -6.73 -6.66 10.07
C ALA A 133 -7.38 -5.81 8.96
N ASN A 134 -7.58 -4.50 9.21
CA ASN A 134 -8.11 -3.60 8.17
C ASN A 134 -7.23 -3.54 6.91
N ARG A 135 -5.91 -3.54 7.08
CA ARG A 135 -4.95 -3.50 5.96
C ARG A 135 -4.91 -4.84 5.22
N GLU A 136 -4.96 -5.94 5.95
CA GLU A 136 -5.04 -7.31 5.41
C GLU A 136 -6.31 -7.47 4.56
N ILE A 137 -7.48 -7.06 5.05
CA ILE A 137 -8.74 -7.07 4.29
C ILE A 137 -8.66 -6.15 3.06
N THR A 138 -7.99 -4.99 3.17
CA THR A 138 -7.81 -4.10 2.01
C THR A 138 -6.95 -4.77 0.93
N LEU A 139 -5.89 -5.49 1.33
CA LEU A 139 -5.06 -6.24 0.39
C LEU A 139 -5.84 -7.41 -0.23
N LEU A 140 -6.59 -8.16 0.58
CA LEU A 140 -7.42 -9.25 0.11
C LEU A 140 -8.46 -8.75 -0.90
N SER A 141 -9.11 -7.63 -0.60
CA SER A 141 -10.03 -6.97 -1.54
C SER A 141 -9.34 -6.63 -2.86
N PHE A 142 -8.11 -6.10 -2.83
CA PHE A 142 -7.36 -5.83 -4.05
C PHE A 142 -7.04 -7.12 -4.83
N ALA A 143 -6.63 -8.19 -4.15
CA ALA A 143 -6.38 -9.48 -4.78
C ALA A 143 -7.65 -10.05 -5.44
N TYR A 144 -8.81 -9.93 -4.81
CA TYR A 144 -10.10 -10.36 -5.39
C TYR A 144 -10.53 -9.53 -6.60
N ASN A 145 -10.28 -8.22 -6.61
CA ASN A 145 -10.51 -7.41 -7.81
C ASN A 145 -9.60 -7.87 -8.96
N MET A 146 -8.34 -8.16 -8.67
CA MET A 146 -7.39 -8.69 -9.65
C MET A 146 -7.79 -10.09 -10.13
N ALA A 147 -8.36 -10.93 -9.25
CA ALA A 147 -8.91 -12.23 -9.62
C ALA A 147 -10.00 -12.12 -10.69
N ARG A 148 -10.86 -11.10 -10.59
CA ARG A 148 -11.89 -10.80 -11.59
C ARG A 148 -11.27 -10.37 -12.92
N GLU A 149 -10.29 -9.46 -12.90
CA GLU A 149 -9.56 -9.03 -14.10
C GLU A 149 -8.84 -10.21 -14.79
N TRP A 150 -8.33 -11.15 -14.00
CA TRP A 150 -7.68 -12.37 -14.48
C TRP A 150 -8.64 -13.47 -14.96
N GLY A 151 -9.95 -13.26 -14.86
CA GLY A 151 -10.97 -14.25 -15.22
C GLY A 151 -10.98 -15.48 -14.31
N ILE A 152 -10.47 -15.36 -13.08
CA ILE A 152 -10.44 -16.45 -12.09
C ILE A 152 -11.81 -16.63 -11.45
N THR A 153 -12.49 -15.52 -11.16
CA THR A 153 -13.87 -15.50 -10.64
C THR A 153 -14.68 -14.41 -11.32
N SER A 154 -15.97 -14.66 -11.51
CA SER A 154 -16.93 -13.64 -11.96
C SER A 154 -17.73 -13.03 -10.81
N MET A 155 -17.63 -13.63 -9.62
CA MET A 155 -18.38 -13.21 -8.44
C MET A 155 -17.92 -11.86 -7.90
N GLU A 156 -18.84 -11.21 -7.20
CA GLU A 156 -18.57 -9.97 -6.48
C GLU A 156 -17.44 -10.15 -5.46
N ASN A 157 -16.65 -9.09 -5.26
CA ASN A 157 -15.58 -9.09 -4.29
C ASN A 157 -16.16 -9.32 -2.87
N PRO A 158 -15.80 -10.41 -2.18
CA PRO A 158 -16.40 -10.75 -0.90
C PRO A 158 -15.99 -9.79 0.23
N CYS A 159 -14.93 -8.99 0.04
CA CYS A 159 -14.57 -7.94 0.99
C CYS A 159 -15.49 -6.71 0.90
N ARG A 160 -16.29 -6.58 -0.16
CA ARG A 160 -17.19 -5.44 -0.33
C ARG A 160 -18.26 -5.47 0.76
N GLY A 161 -18.52 -4.31 1.36
CA GLY A 161 -19.50 -4.18 2.45
C GLY A 161 -18.99 -4.61 3.83
N VAL A 162 -17.82 -5.23 3.94
CA VAL A 162 -17.24 -5.57 5.25
C VAL A 162 -16.77 -4.31 5.96
N LYS A 163 -17.43 -3.95 7.06
CA LYS A 163 -17.06 -2.80 7.88
C LYS A 163 -15.66 -2.98 8.47
N LYS A 164 -14.81 -1.97 8.35
CA LYS A 164 -13.47 -1.96 8.98
C LYS A 164 -13.56 -1.63 10.46
N ASN A 165 -12.59 -2.10 11.24
CA ASN A 165 -12.40 -1.68 12.63
C ASN A 165 -12.20 -0.16 12.69
N LYS A 166 -12.81 0.51 13.67
CA LYS A 166 -12.61 1.95 13.88
C LYS A 166 -11.15 2.20 14.26
N GLU A 167 -10.46 3.02 13.47
CA GLU A 167 -9.09 3.42 13.78
C GLU A 167 -9.12 4.75 14.53
N GLN A 168 -8.39 4.81 15.64
CA GLN A 168 -8.13 6.08 16.33
C GLN A 168 -6.75 6.57 15.89
N PRO A 169 -6.67 7.72 15.20
CA PRO A 169 -5.39 8.35 14.94
C PRO A 169 -4.68 8.63 16.27
N ARG A 170 -3.37 8.43 16.29
CA ARG A 170 -2.52 8.94 17.37
C ARG A 170 -2.76 10.44 17.53
N ASP A 171 -2.78 10.97 18.75
CA ASP A 171 -3.07 12.38 19.03
C ASP A 171 -2.10 13.05 20.01
N VAL A 172 -0.85 12.59 20.02
CA VAL A 172 0.18 13.14 20.90
C VAL A 172 0.67 14.48 20.34
N TYR A 173 0.46 15.56 21.11
CA TYR A 173 1.17 16.82 20.93
C TYR A 173 2.49 16.78 21.70
N VAL A 174 3.53 17.40 21.15
CA VAL A 174 4.84 17.50 21.79
C VAL A 174 4.95 18.91 22.35
N THR A 175 4.78 19.03 23.66
CA THR A 175 4.93 20.29 24.39
C THR A 175 6.38 20.77 24.34
N ASP A 176 6.60 22.05 24.61
CA ASP A 176 7.95 22.62 24.66
C ASP A 176 8.78 22.01 25.80
N GLU A 177 8.13 21.61 26.88
CA GLU A 177 8.75 20.91 28.00
C GLU A 177 9.26 19.51 27.59
N VAL A 178 8.40 18.71 26.95
CA VAL A 178 8.80 17.39 26.41
C VAL A 178 9.88 17.53 25.35
N TRP A 179 9.77 18.54 24.47
CA TRP A 179 10.79 18.84 23.47
C TRP A 179 12.13 19.12 24.14
N LYS A 180 12.15 20.07 25.08
CA LYS A 180 13.36 20.50 25.79
C LYS A 180 14.01 19.34 26.54
N ALA A 181 13.24 18.56 27.29
CA ALA A 181 13.76 17.42 28.05
C ALA A 181 14.47 16.39 27.16
N LEU A 182 13.88 16.06 25.99
CA LEU A 182 14.53 15.17 25.03
C LEU A 182 15.73 15.84 24.36
N TYR A 183 15.61 17.10 23.97
CA TYR A 183 16.65 17.87 23.27
C TYR A 183 17.93 17.99 24.12
N GLU A 184 17.80 18.18 25.43
CA GLU A 184 18.94 18.24 26.36
C GLU A 184 19.74 16.92 26.38
N LYS A 185 19.07 15.77 26.26
CA LYS A 185 19.73 14.45 26.20
C LYS A 185 20.11 14.01 24.77
N ALA A 186 19.71 14.77 23.76
CA ALA A 186 20.01 14.45 22.36
C ALA A 186 21.47 14.81 22.00
N PRO A 187 22.20 13.93 21.29
CA PRO A 187 23.48 14.31 20.68
C PRO A 187 23.28 15.37 19.59
N ASP A 188 24.34 16.10 19.25
CA ASP A 188 24.28 17.24 18.31
C ASP A 188 23.70 16.85 16.95
N ASP A 189 24.06 15.68 16.42
CA ASP A 189 23.50 15.23 15.15
C ASP A 189 21.99 14.97 15.20
N LEU A 190 21.48 14.48 16.34
CA LEU A 190 20.04 14.34 16.55
C LEU A 190 19.37 15.70 16.70
N ARG A 191 19.98 16.65 17.43
CA ARG A 191 19.46 18.02 17.61
C ARG A 191 19.27 18.72 16.27
N VAL A 192 20.31 18.73 15.41
CA VAL A 192 20.23 19.26 14.04
C VAL A 192 19.13 18.56 13.24
N THR A 193 19.00 17.23 13.37
CA THR A 193 17.93 16.49 12.68
C THR A 193 16.53 16.88 13.18
N MET A 194 16.37 17.10 14.48
CA MET A 194 15.10 17.53 15.10
C MET A 194 14.71 18.93 14.64
N ASP A 195 15.66 19.87 14.65
CA ASP A 195 15.41 21.25 14.23
C ASP A 195 15.07 21.33 12.75
N LEU A 196 15.80 20.62 11.89
CA LEU A 196 15.44 20.51 10.47
C LEU A 196 14.05 19.90 10.29
N ALA A 197 13.69 18.88 11.06
CA ALA A 197 12.36 18.27 10.97
C ALA A 197 11.24 19.21 11.44
N TYR A 198 11.49 19.99 12.48
CA TYR A 198 10.53 20.97 13.01
C TYR A 198 10.37 22.16 12.05
N LEU A 199 11.46 22.83 11.70
CA LEU A 199 11.45 24.05 10.87
C LEU A 199 10.97 23.80 9.45
N THR A 200 11.20 22.61 8.91
CA THR A 200 10.71 22.25 7.56
C THR A 200 9.35 21.55 7.59
N GLY A 201 8.91 21.05 8.75
CA GLY A 201 7.71 20.23 8.90
C GLY A 201 7.73 18.93 8.08
N GLN A 202 8.89 18.45 7.58
CA GLN A 202 8.96 17.31 6.64
C GLN A 202 8.96 15.95 7.34
N ARG A 203 8.71 14.88 6.57
CA ARG A 203 8.70 13.51 7.13
C ARG A 203 10.13 13.07 7.46
N PRO A 204 10.34 12.16 8.44
CA PRO A 204 11.69 11.78 8.87
C PRO A 204 12.58 11.22 7.74
N ALA A 205 11.97 10.50 6.78
CA ALA A 205 12.67 9.98 5.61
C ALA A 205 13.05 11.07 4.59
N ASP A 206 12.27 12.15 4.52
CA ASP A 206 12.53 13.29 3.64
C ASP A 206 13.63 14.18 4.26
N VAL A 207 13.55 14.48 5.57
CA VAL A 207 14.55 15.25 6.33
C VAL A 207 15.95 14.65 6.21
N ARG A 208 16.07 13.34 6.40
CA ARG A 208 17.36 12.63 6.29
C ARG A 208 17.97 12.64 4.89
N LYS A 209 17.19 12.97 3.86
CA LYS A 209 17.66 13.02 2.47
C LYS A 209 18.02 14.42 2.01
N LEU A 210 17.79 15.45 2.83
CA LEU A 210 18.14 16.82 2.50
C LEU A 210 19.64 16.96 2.27
N ARG A 211 19.99 17.68 1.21
CA ARG A 211 21.37 17.91 0.76
C ARG A 211 21.68 19.39 0.69
N LYS A 212 22.97 19.73 0.74
CA LYS A 212 23.46 21.09 0.51
C LYS A 212 23.05 21.62 -0.87
N ASN A 213 23.11 20.76 -1.89
CA ASN A 213 22.69 21.13 -3.25
C ASN A 213 21.17 21.30 -3.41
N ASP A 214 20.37 20.96 -2.39
CA ASP A 214 18.94 21.32 -2.38
C ASP A 214 18.73 22.78 -1.99
N VAL A 215 19.78 23.49 -1.55
CA VAL A 215 19.74 24.95 -1.31
C VAL A 215 19.95 25.67 -2.64
N SER A 216 19.00 26.52 -3.01
CA SER A 216 19.04 27.30 -4.25
C SER A 216 18.52 28.71 -4.00
N GLY A 217 19.43 29.69 -4.04
CA GLY A 217 19.15 31.06 -3.61
C GLY A 217 18.61 31.08 -2.18
N ASP A 218 17.50 31.77 -1.97
CA ASP A 218 16.86 31.90 -0.65
C ASP A 218 15.89 30.75 -0.33
N TYR A 219 16.06 29.57 -0.93
CA TYR A 219 15.15 28.44 -0.75
C TYR A 219 15.87 27.12 -0.47
N LEU A 220 15.29 26.33 0.43
CA LEU A 220 15.53 24.89 0.53
C LEU A 220 14.48 24.14 -0.29
N LEU A 221 14.94 23.44 -1.32
CA LEU A 221 14.11 22.66 -2.22
C LEU A 221 13.81 21.29 -1.59
N VAL A 222 12.53 20.90 -1.51
CA VAL A 222 12.15 19.60 -0.95
C VAL A 222 11.27 18.84 -1.94
N GLY A 223 11.73 17.63 -2.33
CA GLY A 223 10.93 16.65 -3.06
C GLY A 223 10.44 15.54 -2.11
N GLN A 224 9.15 15.53 -1.77
CA GLN A 224 8.60 14.53 -0.85
C GLN A 224 8.55 13.14 -1.49
N ASN A 225 9.16 12.13 -0.84
CA ASN A 225 9.24 10.78 -1.41
C ASN A 225 7.88 10.06 -1.48
N LYS A 226 6.96 10.35 -0.56
CA LYS A 226 5.69 9.61 -0.45
C LYS A 226 4.63 10.09 -1.45
N THR A 227 4.61 11.39 -1.73
CA THR A 227 3.54 12.07 -2.49
C THR A 227 4.07 12.78 -3.73
N SER A 228 5.38 12.79 -3.94
CA SER A 228 6.06 13.49 -5.05
C SER A 228 5.82 15.01 -5.08
N ARG A 229 5.33 15.60 -3.98
CA ARG A 229 5.11 17.05 -3.87
C ARG A 229 6.47 17.77 -3.81
N LYS A 230 6.60 18.85 -4.57
CA LYS A 230 7.77 19.73 -4.57
C LYS A 230 7.45 20.99 -3.76
N LEU A 231 8.36 21.38 -2.87
CA LEU A 231 8.26 22.56 -2.03
C LEU A 231 9.54 23.39 -2.17
N ARG A 232 9.41 24.71 -1.99
CA ARG A 232 10.53 25.64 -1.87
C ARG A 232 10.36 26.38 -0.55
N ILE A 233 11.04 25.90 0.49
CA ILE A 233 10.91 26.46 1.84
C ILE A 233 11.84 27.66 1.93
N ARG A 234 11.32 28.82 2.31
CA ARG A 234 12.09 30.06 2.37
C ARG A 234 13.17 29.99 3.46
N LEU A 235 14.39 30.35 3.11
CA LEU A 235 15.51 30.56 4.03
C LEU A 235 15.57 32.02 4.50
N ARG A 236 15.03 32.96 3.72
CA ARG A 236 14.86 34.37 4.10
C ARG A 236 13.39 34.81 4.07
N ARG A 237 13.03 35.71 4.97
CA ARG A 237 11.73 36.39 4.99
C ARG A 237 11.66 37.43 3.85
N ALA A 238 10.47 37.97 3.61
CA ALA A 238 10.23 38.95 2.55
C ALA A 238 11.02 40.26 2.76
N ASP A 239 11.38 40.58 4.00
CA ASP A 239 12.23 41.72 4.39
C ASP A 239 13.74 41.45 4.25
N GLY A 240 14.13 40.27 3.74
CA GLY A 240 15.53 39.86 3.57
C GLY A 240 16.19 39.25 4.81
N GLN A 241 15.54 39.29 5.98
CA GLN A 241 16.07 38.69 7.20
C GLN A 241 16.10 37.17 7.09
N MET A 242 17.18 36.57 7.59
CA MET A 242 17.33 35.12 7.61
C MET A 242 16.29 34.50 8.56
N THR A 243 15.66 33.42 8.12
CA THR A 243 14.80 32.59 8.98
C THR A 243 15.65 31.73 9.90
N GLN A 244 15.05 31.17 10.96
CA GLN A 244 15.72 30.17 11.80
C GLN A 244 16.22 28.97 10.97
N LEU A 245 15.48 28.56 9.93
CA LEU A 245 15.91 27.50 9.01
C LEU A 245 17.14 27.93 8.21
N GLY A 246 17.18 29.17 7.74
CA GLY A 246 18.33 29.74 7.05
C GLY A 246 19.59 29.72 7.91
N HIS A 247 19.49 30.22 9.14
CA HIS A 247 20.59 30.18 10.11
C HIS A 247 21.06 28.75 10.40
N LEU A 248 20.14 27.80 10.59
CA LEU A 248 20.48 26.40 10.83
C LEU A 248 21.19 25.78 9.62
N VAL A 249 20.71 26.04 8.41
CA VAL A 249 21.33 25.49 7.19
C VAL A 249 22.74 26.06 6.99
N GLU A 250 22.96 27.34 7.26
CA GLU A 250 24.28 27.97 7.21
C GLU A 250 25.22 27.45 8.30
N SER A 251 24.71 27.15 9.50
CA SER A 251 25.54 26.66 10.61
C SER A 251 26.02 25.21 10.43
N ILE A 252 25.47 24.45 9.47
CA ILE A 252 25.88 23.06 9.21
C ILE A 252 27.22 23.03 8.46
N ALA A 253 28.30 23.13 9.24
CA ALA A 253 29.67 22.93 8.80
C ALA A 253 29.95 21.42 8.62
N SER A 254 29.96 20.95 7.37
CA SER A 254 30.29 19.56 7.03
C SER A 254 30.70 19.46 5.57
N ASP A 255 31.74 18.68 5.27
CA ASP A 255 32.12 18.38 3.88
C ASP A 255 31.16 17.40 3.19
N SER A 256 30.22 16.82 3.96
CA SER A 256 29.21 15.92 3.43
C SER A 256 28.19 16.67 2.56
N PRO A 257 27.77 16.08 1.43
CA PRO A 257 26.63 16.60 0.68
C PRO A 257 25.32 16.57 1.46
N ALA A 258 25.19 15.71 2.47
CA ALA A 258 23.98 15.61 3.28
C ALA A 258 23.94 16.70 4.37
N LEU A 259 22.77 17.29 4.62
CA LEU A 259 22.58 18.20 5.75
C LEU A 259 22.51 17.48 7.10
N VAL A 260 22.13 16.20 7.08
CA VAL A 260 22.01 15.39 8.29
C VAL A 260 23.07 14.29 8.27
N THR A 261 24.12 14.49 9.05
CA THR A 261 25.27 13.58 9.17
C THR A 261 25.41 13.05 10.58
N ASN A 262 26.26 12.03 10.78
CA ASN A 262 26.79 11.70 12.09
C ASN A 262 28.08 12.47 12.38
N GLU A 263 28.62 12.27 13.58
CA GLU A 263 29.93 12.77 14.03
C GLU A 263 31.10 12.47 13.06
N LYS A 264 30.97 11.44 12.20
CA LYS A 264 31.96 11.06 11.18
C LYS A 264 31.67 11.65 9.79
N GLY A 265 30.71 12.57 9.66
CA GLY A 265 30.30 13.16 8.38
C GLY A 265 29.48 12.24 7.47
N GLN A 266 29.13 11.03 7.92
CA GLN A 266 28.36 10.07 7.13
C GLN A 266 26.86 10.38 7.21
N PRO A 267 26.10 10.24 6.11
CA PRO A 267 24.66 10.51 6.12
C PRO A 267 23.89 9.70 7.16
N MET A 268 22.99 10.37 7.88
CA MET A 268 22.15 9.76 8.91
C MET A 268 21.23 8.68 8.31
N THR A 269 21.31 7.45 8.84
CA THR A 269 20.47 6.33 8.38
C THR A 269 19.16 6.16 9.17
N GLU A 270 18.23 5.42 8.55
CA GLU A 270 17.23 4.53 9.16
C GLU A 270 17.30 4.35 10.67
N LYS A 271 18.21 3.42 10.95
CA LYS A 271 18.48 2.79 12.21
C LYS A 271 19.17 3.78 13.15
N MET A 272 20.08 4.60 12.64
CA MET A 272 20.81 5.59 13.44
C MET A 272 19.88 6.61 14.05
N LEU A 273 19.01 7.23 13.24
CA LEU A 273 18.03 8.21 13.75
C LEU A 273 17.12 7.58 14.81
N ARG A 274 16.59 6.38 14.54
CA ARG A 274 15.75 5.66 15.50
C ARG A 274 16.50 5.37 16.80
N THR A 275 17.70 4.79 16.73
CA THR A 275 18.49 4.43 17.90
C THR A 275 18.82 5.66 18.73
N ARG A 276 19.30 6.75 18.11
CA ARG A 276 19.64 8.00 18.81
C ARG A 276 18.44 8.60 19.52
N PHE A 277 17.31 8.68 18.80
CA PHE A 277 16.07 9.22 19.38
C PHE A 277 15.56 8.35 20.52
N ASP A 278 15.56 7.03 20.38
CA ASP A 278 15.12 6.11 21.45
C ASP A 278 16.03 6.19 22.68
N THR A 279 17.36 6.33 22.48
CA THR A 279 18.31 6.50 23.58
C THR A 279 18.08 7.83 24.31
N ALA A 280 18.01 8.95 23.59
CA ALA A 280 17.77 10.28 24.17
C ALA A 280 16.43 10.33 24.92
N ARG A 281 15.38 9.75 24.33
CA ARG A 281 14.04 9.67 24.92
C ARG A 281 14.02 8.88 26.24
N LYS A 282 14.70 7.73 26.29
CA LYS A 282 14.80 6.93 27.52
C LYS A 282 15.55 7.69 28.61
N ALA A 283 16.70 8.28 28.28
CA ALA A 283 17.48 9.07 29.22
C ALA A 283 16.71 10.28 29.77
N ALA A 284 15.94 10.97 28.92
CA ALA A 284 15.10 12.09 29.33
C ALA A 284 13.95 11.65 30.25
N ALA A 285 13.31 10.52 29.94
CA ALA A 285 12.26 9.97 30.81
C ALA A 285 12.81 9.50 32.17
N GLU A 286 13.98 8.88 32.20
CA GLU A 286 14.67 8.49 33.44
C GLU A 286 15.03 9.71 34.30
N GLU A 287 15.46 10.81 33.69
CA GLU A 287 15.71 12.07 34.39
C GLU A 287 14.43 12.66 35.01
N ALA A 288 13.34 12.72 34.24
CA ALA A 288 12.05 13.19 34.74
C ALA A 288 11.54 12.33 35.93
N ILE A 289 11.70 11.01 35.85
CA ILE A 289 11.37 10.10 36.96
C ILE A 289 12.20 10.42 38.21
N LYS A 290 13.51 10.65 38.06
CA LYS A 290 14.39 11.01 39.19
C LYS A 290 14.03 12.35 39.81
N ALA A 291 13.57 13.29 38.99
CA ALA A 291 13.05 14.59 39.44
C ALA A 291 11.65 14.50 40.10
N GLY A 292 11.02 13.32 40.10
CA GLY A 292 9.69 13.09 40.67
C GLY A 292 8.53 13.38 39.70
N ASP A 293 8.80 13.74 38.44
CA ASP A 293 7.78 14.06 37.45
C ASP A 293 7.42 12.84 36.59
N GLN A 294 6.48 12.05 37.11
CA GLN A 294 5.98 10.84 36.44
C GLN A 294 5.15 11.14 35.19
N ASP A 295 4.52 12.31 35.13
CA ASP A 295 3.65 12.69 34.01
C ASP A 295 4.49 13.12 32.82
N LEU A 296 5.50 13.98 33.03
CA LEU A 296 6.47 14.34 32.01
C LEU A 296 7.21 13.11 31.48
N ALA A 297 7.64 12.20 32.35
CA ALA A 297 8.27 10.95 31.93
C ALA A 297 7.36 10.12 31.01
N ARG A 298 6.05 10.04 31.31
CA ARG A 298 5.06 9.34 30.49
C ARG A 298 4.90 10.02 29.14
N GLU A 299 4.84 11.35 29.10
CA GLU A 299 4.72 12.12 27.85
C GLU A 299 5.98 11.98 26.97
N ILE A 300 7.17 12.09 27.56
CA ILE A 300 8.45 11.83 26.88
C ILE A 300 8.47 10.43 26.29
N MET A 301 8.06 9.41 27.05
CA MET A 301 8.00 8.03 26.57
C MET A 301 6.96 7.83 25.48
N GLN A 302 5.94 8.68 25.37
CA GLN A 302 5.05 8.66 24.24
C GLN A 302 5.68 9.32 23.02
N PHE A 303 6.48 10.38 23.14
CA PHE A 303 7.04 11.14 22.01
C PHE A 303 7.75 10.22 21.00
N GLN A 304 7.38 10.34 19.72
CA GLN A 304 8.06 9.70 18.59
C GLN A 304 8.58 10.78 17.65
N PHE A 305 9.72 10.54 16.98
CA PHE A 305 10.30 11.51 16.04
C PHE A 305 9.32 11.98 14.95
N ARG A 306 8.34 11.15 14.55
CA ARG A 306 7.29 11.54 13.58
C ARG A 306 6.29 12.57 14.11
N ASP A 307 6.22 12.77 15.42
CA ASP A 307 5.31 13.72 16.10
C ASP A 307 5.85 15.16 16.03
N ILE A 308 7.12 15.35 15.64
CA ILE A 308 7.71 16.67 15.35
C ILE A 308 6.95 17.39 14.23
N ARG A 309 6.50 16.64 13.21
CA ARG A 309 5.75 17.22 12.09
C ARG A 309 4.36 17.74 12.51
N PRO A 310 3.55 16.99 13.27
CA PRO A 310 2.36 17.54 13.92
C PRO A 310 2.64 18.71 14.88
N LYS A 311 3.75 18.69 15.63
CA LYS A 311 4.17 19.85 16.44
C LYS A 311 4.35 21.09 15.56
N ALA A 312 5.18 21.01 14.52
CA ALA A 312 5.40 22.10 13.57
C ALA A 312 4.10 22.62 12.94
N ALA A 313 3.19 21.72 12.54
CA ALA A 313 1.89 22.11 12.00
C ALA A 313 0.96 22.76 13.03
N SER A 314 1.08 22.35 14.29
CA SER A 314 0.28 22.87 15.41
C SER A 314 0.78 24.25 15.84
N ASP A 315 2.09 24.48 15.80
CA ASP A 315 2.71 25.71 16.28
C ASP A 315 2.62 26.87 15.26
N ILE A 316 2.34 26.56 13.98
CA ILE A 316 1.96 27.56 12.98
C ILE A 316 0.50 27.95 13.20
N GLU A 317 0.17 29.21 13.43
CA GLU A 317 -1.23 29.62 13.70
C GLU A 317 -2.18 29.33 12.50
N SER A 318 -1.81 29.80 11.31
CA SER A 318 -2.57 29.62 10.07
C SER A 318 -2.62 28.16 9.62
N LEU A 319 -3.84 27.61 9.49
CA LEU A 319 -4.04 26.25 8.96
C LEU A 319 -3.58 26.13 7.51
N ALA A 320 -3.72 27.19 6.72
CA ALA A 320 -3.28 27.24 5.34
C ALA A 320 -1.75 27.10 5.27
N ASP A 321 -1.01 27.92 6.02
CA ASP A 321 0.45 27.90 6.01
C ASP A 321 1.00 26.57 6.54
N ALA A 322 0.38 26.02 7.59
CA ALA A 322 0.71 24.68 8.08
C ALA A 322 0.49 23.61 7.00
N SER A 323 -0.62 23.69 6.27
CA SER A 323 -0.94 22.75 5.18
C SER A 323 0.06 22.86 4.04
N ASP A 324 0.46 24.07 3.67
CA ASP A 324 1.41 24.36 2.60
C ASP A 324 2.81 23.88 2.94
N LEU A 325 3.30 24.16 4.16
CA LEU A 325 4.58 23.67 4.66
C LEU A 325 4.62 22.13 4.65
N LEU A 326 3.53 21.50 5.07
CA LEU A 326 3.43 20.03 5.06
C LEU A 326 3.25 19.48 3.63
N GLY A 327 2.97 20.30 2.63
CA GLY A 327 2.77 19.90 1.24
C GLY A 327 1.50 19.07 1.05
N HIS A 328 0.43 19.38 1.79
CA HIS A 328 -0.88 18.74 1.62
C HIS A 328 -1.73 19.49 0.60
N THR A 329 -2.35 18.75 -0.32
CA THR A 329 -3.24 19.31 -1.35
C THR A 329 -4.50 19.93 -0.76
N THR A 330 -5.00 19.39 0.35
CA THR A 330 -6.21 19.84 1.03
C THR A 330 -5.93 20.10 2.50
N GLN A 331 -6.45 21.19 3.06
CA GLN A 331 -6.26 21.53 4.48
C GLN A 331 -6.90 20.51 5.43
N GLU A 332 -7.90 19.74 4.98
CA GLU A 332 -8.64 18.79 5.81
C GLU A 332 -7.74 17.72 6.45
N ILE A 333 -6.74 17.21 5.72
CA ILE A 333 -5.82 16.23 6.31
C ILE A 333 -4.93 16.87 7.37
N THR A 334 -4.49 18.12 7.17
CA THR A 334 -3.73 18.89 8.16
C THR A 334 -4.57 19.09 9.42
N LYS A 335 -5.82 19.56 9.25
CA LYS A 335 -6.77 19.79 10.34
C LYS A 335 -7.05 18.52 11.14
N ARG A 336 -7.29 17.39 10.48
CA ARG A 336 -7.71 16.15 11.15
C ARG A 336 -6.55 15.35 11.76
N VAL A 337 -5.36 15.42 11.17
CA VAL A 337 -4.24 14.50 11.49
C VAL A 337 -2.99 15.21 12.01
N TYR A 338 -2.83 16.51 11.75
CA TYR A 338 -1.59 17.21 12.09
C TYR A 338 -1.79 18.38 13.05
N ARG A 339 -3.01 18.89 13.21
CA ARG A 339 -3.37 19.77 14.32
C ARG A 339 -3.63 18.96 15.58
N ARG A 340 -2.81 19.21 16.60
CA ARG A 340 -2.86 18.54 17.92
C ARG A 340 -3.21 19.49 19.05
N ILE A 341 -3.07 20.79 18.82
CA ILE A 341 -3.62 21.82 19.69
C ILE A 341 -4.88 22.40 19.05
N GLY A 342 -5.80 22.85 19.90
CA GLY A 342 -7.02 23.53 19.47
C GLY A 342 -6.74 24.79 18.67
N LYS A 343 -7.73 25.23 17.89
CA LYS A 343 -7.63 26.50 17.17
C LYS A 343 -7.55 27.64 18.20
N ALA A 344 -6.56 28.52 18.08
CA ALA A 344 -6.56 29.78 18.80
C ALA A 344 -7.79 30.60 18.38
N VAL A 345 -8.60 31.00 19.36
CA VAL A 345 -9.81 31.78 19.14
C VAL A 345 -9.75 33.02 20.00
N ASN A 346 -10.09 34.17 19.41
CA ASN A 346 -10.22 35.39 20.17
C ASN A 346 -11.45 35.28 21.08
N PRO A 347 -11.36 35.79 22.32
CA PRO A 347 -12.55 35.96 23.14
C PRO A 347 -13.52 36.94 22.47
N VAL A 348 -14.79 36.91 22.89
CA VAL A 348 -15.85 37.75 22.32
C VAL A 348 -15.58 39.24 22.51
N ARG A 349 -14.72 39.62 23.47
CA ARG A 349 -14.24 41.00 23.74
C ARG A 349 -12.83 40.95 24.30
#